data_AF-A0A7C1I003-F1
#
_entry.id   AF-A0A7C1I003-F1
#
_cell.length_a   1.000
_cell.length_b   1.000
_cell.length_c   1.000
_cell.angle_alpha   90.00
_cell.angle_beta   90.00
_cell.angle_gamma   90.00
#
_symmetry.space_group_name_H-M   'P 1'
#
loop_
_entity.id
_entity.type
_entity.pdbx_description
1 polymer ?
#
loop_
_entity_poly.entity_id
_entity_poly.type
_entity_poly.pdbx_seq_one_letter_code
_entity_poly.pdbx_strand_id
1 'polypeptide(L)'
;MSLPKHHVLISCVLILLGTLFVSGCLSDQLATAVVSTPSATDLTYYTEQNPPFNFEENGTLQGISIDLLELITGKMGDQVSREEVRLLPWTEAYQAALTQNRTVLFTTARIPEREQSFKWVGPIYSATNVIFARPDSGIVIDEPGDLNEYQIGVIVDDVAVQQLL
;
A
#
# COMPACT_ATOMS: atom_id res chain seq x y z
N MET A 1 1.82 49.74 63.14
CA MET A 1 3.30 49.68 63.21
C MET A 1 3.84 49.43 61.81
N SER A 2 4.53 50.42 61.23
CA SER A 2 5.05 50.44 59.87
C SER A 2 6.42 49.76 59.81
N LEU A 3 6.57 48.69 59.03
CA LEU A 3 7.87 48.08 58.72
C LEU A 3 8.70 48.99 57.79
N PRO A 4 10.04 49.05 57.93
CA PRO A 4 10.87 50.00 57.21
C PRO A 4 11.13 49.57 55.74
N LYS A 5 10.96 50.54 54.82
CA LYS A 5 11.04 50.40 53.35
C LYS A 5 12.43 50.00 52.80
N HIS A 6 13.44 49.86 53.65
CA HIS A 6 14.80 49.50 53.23
C HIS A 6 15.02 47.99 53.03
N HIS A 7 14.24 47.11 53.67
CA HIS A 7 14.40 45.66 53.49
C HIS A 7 13.79 45.14 52.17
N VAL A 8 12.77 45.81 51.64
CA VAL A 8 12.14 45.44 50.37
C VAL A 8 13.04 45.78 49.18
N LEU A 9 13.78 46.89 49.25
CA LEU A 9 14.67 47.32 48.17
C LEU A 9 15.94 46.44 48.06
N ILE A 10 16.43 45.93 49.19
CA ILE A 10 17.62 45.04 49.23
C ILE A 10 17.27 43.62 48.72
N SER A 11 16.05 43.13 48.97
CA SER A 11 15.58 41.86 48.40
C SER A 11 15.42 41.92 46.87
N CYS A 12 15.00 43.06 46.30
CA CYS A 12 14.83 43.17 44.85
C CYS A 12 16.15 43.24 44.06
N VAL A 13 17.23 43.78 44.65
CA VAL A 13 18.53 43.90 43.96
C VAL A 13 19.31 42.58 43.96
N LEU A 14 19.11 41.71 44.96
CA LEU A 14 19.73 40.38 45.00
C LEU A 14 19.06 39.36 44.07
N ILE A 15 17.78 39.57 43.69
CA ILE A 15 17.07 38.69 42.74
C ILE A 15 17.44 39.02 41.28
N LEU A 16 17.94 40.23 41.00
CA LEU A 16 18.33 40.66 39.65
C LEU A 16 19.80 40.40 39.27
N LEU A 17 20.67 40.00 40.21
CA LEU A 17 22.07 39.63 39.94
C LEU A 17 22.32 38.12 39.87
N GLY A 18 21.31 37.28 40.12
CA GLY A 18 21.43 35.81 40.08
C GLY A 18 21.20 35.16 38.71
N THR A 19 20.85 35.91 37.67
CA THR A 19 20.46 35.35 36.36
C THR A 19 21.54 35.43 35.28
N LEU A 20 22.78 35.80 35.62
CA LEU A 20 23.88 35.97 34.65
C LEU A 20 24.91 34.84 34.62
N PHE A 21 24.67 33.70 35.28
CA PHE A 21 25.60 32.55 35.29
C PHE A 21 24.92 31.19 35.08
N VAL A 22 24.10 31.06 34.03
CA VAL A 22 23.80 29.76 33.41
C VAL A 22 23.96 29.90 31.90
N SER A 23 25.16 30.32 31.48
CA SER A 23 25.60 30.25 30.08
C SER A 23 26.82 29.34 30.06
N GLY A 24 26.59 28.05 29.94
CA GLY A 24 27.65 27.05 30.11
C GLY A 24 27.16 25.65 29.82
N CYS A 25 26.99 25.38 28.51
CA CYS A 25 26.88 24.06 27.86
C CYS A 25 25.78 23.11 28.37
N LEU A 26 24.92 22.63 27.47
CA LEU A 26 25.01 21.26 26.96
C LEU A 26 23.79 20.95 26.07
N SER A 27 24.11 20.90 24.77
CA SER A 27 23.46 20.14 23.71
C SER A 27 22.02 20.49 23.37
N ASP A 28 21.86 21.19 22.25
CA ASP A 28 20.80 20.87 21.28
C ASP A 28 20.89 19.36 20.99
N GLN A 29 20.18 18.55 21.78
CA GLN A 29 19.77 17.23 21.31
C GLN A 29 18.71 17.51 20.26
N LEU A 30 19.14 17.68 19.00
CA LEU A 30 18.32 17.26 17.89
C LEU A 30 18.01 15.79 18.18
N ALA A 31 16.83 15.52 18.73
CA ALA A 31 16.26 14.21 18.73
C ALA A 31 16.12 13.83 17.26
N THR A 32 17.12 13.15 16.72
CA THR A 32 16.99 12.42 15.46
C THR A 32 15.88 11.43 15.73
N ALA A 33 14.67 11.77 15.30
CA ALA A 33 13.59 10.81 15.19
C ALA A 33 14.17 9.67 14.36
N VAL A 34 14.40 8.53 15.00
CA VAL A 34 14.73 7.30 14.29
C VAL A 34 13.49 7.01 13.49
N VAL A 35 13.51 7.40 12.21
CA VAL A 35 12.47 7.01 11.27
C VAL A 35 12.68 5.52 11.07
N SER A 36 12.01 4.71 11.89
CA SER A 36 11.92 3.27 11.68
C SER A 36 11.37 3.08 10.27
N THR A 37 12.19 2.51 9.39
CA THR A 37 11.72 2.17 8.05
C THR A 37 10.66 1.09 8.22
N PRO A 38 9.43 1.29 7.72
CA PRO A 38 8.38 0.29 7.86
C PRO A 38 8.84 -1.02 7.20
N SER A 39 8.72 -2.12 7.94
CA SER A 39 9.09 -3.46 7.46
C SER A 39 7.99 -4.02 6.57
N ALA A 40 8.34 -4.95 5.67
CA ALA A 40 7.35 -5.63 4.84
C ALA A 40 6.34 -6.41 5.69
N THR A 41 6.72 -6.92 6.86
CA THR A 41 5.84 -7.68 7.77
C THR A 41 4.85 -6.79 8.51
N ASP A 42 5.03 -5.46 8.48
CA ASP A 42 4.10 -4.51 9.09
C ASP A 42 2.96 -4.08 8.13
N LEU A 43 2.85 -4.71 6.97
CA LEU A 43 1.83 -4.45 5.95
C LEU A 43 0.77 -5.55 5.96
N THR A 44 -0.46 -5.22 5.54
CA THR A 44 -1.51 -6.21 5.31
C THR A 44 -1.59 -6.54 3.83
N TYR A 45 -1.47 -7.82 3.48
CA TYR A 45 -1.46 -8.30 2.10
C TYR A 45 -2.80 -8.91 1.74
N TYR A 46 -3.41 -8.41 0.67
CA TYR A 46 -4.62 -8.97 0.07
C TYR A 46 -4.35 -9.51 -1.34
N THR A 47 -5.11 -10.52 -1.71
CA THR A 47 -5.14 -11.10 -3.06
C THR A 47 -6.55 -11.59 -3.39
N GLU A 48 -6.72 -12.11 -4.61
CA GLU A 48 -7.99 -12.63 -5.13
C GLU A 48 -7.85 -14.06 -5.66
N GLN A 49 -8.95 -14.67 -6.09
CA GLN A 49 -8.94 -15.97 -6.77
C GLN A 49 -8.69 -15.79 -8.27
N ASN A 50 -7.43 -15.87 -8.69
CA ASN A 50 -6.99 -15.67 -10.09
C ASN A 50 -5.88 -16.68 -10.49
N PRO A 51 -6.24 -17.94 -10.77
CA PRO A 51 -5.29 -18.92 -11.25
C PRO A 51 -4.76 -18.56 -12.65
N PRO A 52 -3.47 -18.82 -12.95
CA PRO A 52 -2.49 -19.54 -12.14
C PRO A 52 -1.62 -18.62 -11.25
N PHE A 53 -1.97 -17.34 -11.10
CA PHE A 53 -1.10 -16.34 -10.48
C PHE A 53 -1.24 -16.29 -8.95
N ASN A 54 -2.46 -16.22 -8.44
CA ASN A 54 -2.76 -16.25 -7.02
C ASN A 54 -4.11 -16.93 -6.85
N PHE A 55 -4.14 -18.04 -6.16
CA PHE A 55 -5.36 -18.80 -5.97
C PHE A 55 -5.24 -19.67 -4.73
N GLU A 56 -6.37 -19.95 -4.10
CA GLU A 56 -6.42 -20.98 -3.08
C GLU A 56 -6.83 -22.32 -3.71
N GLU A 57 -6.14 -23.37 -3.31
CA GLU A 57 -6.54 -24.74 -3.57
C GLU A 57 -6.26 -25.57 -2.31
N ASN A 58 -7.27 -26.34 -1.88
CA ASN A 58 -7.24 -27.14 -0.65
C ASN A 58 -6.86 -26.33 0.61
N GLY A 59 -7.34 -25.08 0.70
CA GLY A 59 -7.11 -24.20 1.86
C GLY A 59 -5.69 -23.62 1.95
N THR A 60 -4.88 -23.76 0.90
CA THR A 60 -3.53 -23.20 0.83
C THR A 60 -3.43 -22.24 -0.35
N LEU A 61 -2.87 -21.05 -0.11
CA LEU A 61 -2.56 -20.11 -1.17
C LEU A 61 -1.38 -20.60 -2.01
N GLN A 62 -1.59 -20.57 -3.32
CA GLN A 62 -0.68 -21.05 -4.34
C GLN A 62 -0.63 -20.05 -5.51
N GLY A 63 0.36 -20.24 -6.37
CA GLY A 63 0.49 -19.53 -7.64
C GLY A 63 1.74 -18.67 -7.73
N ILE A 64 2.02 -18.26 -8.96
CA ILE A 64 3.27 -17.58 -9.34
C ILE A 64 3.50 -16.30 -8.53
N SER A 65 2.44 -15.51 -8.31
CA SER A 65 2.53 -14.24 -7.58
C SER A 65 2.70 -14.45 -6.06
N ILE A 66 2.18 -15.55 -5.51
CA ILE A 66 2.41 -15.92 -4.10
C ILE A 66 3.89 -16.26 -3.90
N ASP A 67 4.42 -17.15 -4.74
CA ASP A 67 5.83 -17.55 -4.65
C ASP A 67 6.77 -16.35 -4.87
N LEU A 68 6.39 -15.43 -5.77
CA LEU A 68 7.16 -14.21 -6.02
C LEU A 68 7.16 -13.26 -4.80
N LEU A 69 6.04 -13.12 -4.09
CA LEU A 69 5.97 -12.32 -2.86
C LEU A 69 6.92 -12.85 -1.79
N GLU A 70 6.88 -14.16 -1.52
CA GLU A 70 7.76 -14.81 -0.54
C GLU A 70 9.24 -14.62 -0.92
N LEU A 71 9.59 -14.77 -2.19
CA LEU A 71 10.96 -14.57 -2.68
C LEU A 71 11.43 -13.11 -2.56
N ILE A 72 10.57 -12.13 -2.87
CA ILE A 72 10.93 -10.70 -2.77
C ILE A 72 11.14 -10.32 -1.31
N THR A 73 10.19 -10.67 -0.45
CA THR A 73 10.22 -10.31 0.97
C THR A 73 11.32 -11.06 1.73
N GLY A 74 11.57 -12.32 1.39
CA GLY A 74 12.71 -13.08 1.88
C GLY A 74 14.07 -12.45 1.51
N LYS A 75 14.20 -11.92 0.29
CA LYS A 75 15.42 -11.17 -0.13
C LYS A 75 15.59 -9.84 0.60
N MET A 76 14.50 -9.24 1.07
CA MET A 76 14.54 -8.01 1.87
C MET A 76 14.94 -8.27 3.33
N GLY A 77 14.90 -9.52 3.78
CA GLY A 77 15.11 -9.89 5.19
C GLY A 77 13.85 -9.78 6.06
N ASP A 78 12.72 -9.41 5.46
CA ASP A 78 11.42 -9.24 6.10
C ASP A 78 10.41 -10.24 5.49
N GLN A 79 10.69 -11.54 5.63
CA GLN A 79 9.91 -12.58 4.95
C GLN A 79 8.43 -12.52 5.33
N VAL A 80 7.57 -12.42 4.33
CA VAL A 80 6.12 -12.56 4.45
C VAL A 80 5.75 -13.95 3.95
N SER A 81 5.13 -14.74 4.80
CA SER A 81 4.66 -16.09 4.47
C SER A 81 3.32 -16.04 3.75
N ARG A 82 3.04 -16.98 2.85
CA ARG A 82 1.74 -17.08 2.17
C ARG A 82 0.54 -17.15 3.12
N GLU A 83 0.70 -17.68 4.33
CA GLU A 83 -0.34 -17.76 5.35
C GLU A 83 -0.74 -16.38 5.92
N GLU A 84 0.09 -15.37 5.73
CA GLU A 84 -0.18 -13.98 6.13
C GLU A 84 -0.99 -13.22 5.07
N VAL A 85 -1.11 -13.78 3.87
CA VAL A 85 -1.89 -13.21 2.76
C VAL A 85 -3.37 -13.55 2.92
N ARG A 86 -4.23 -12.55 2.71
CA ARG A 86 -5.67 -12.68 2.82
C ARG A 86 -6.32 -12.75 1.44
N LEU A 87 -7.05 -13.83 1.17
CA LEU A 87 -7.86 -13.99 -0.03
C LEU A 87 -9.22 -13.30 0.16
N LEU A 88 -9.59 -12.40 -0.75
CA LEU A 88 -10.90 -11.73 -0.77
C LEU A 88 -11.45 -11.66 -2.20
N PRO A 89 -12.76 -11.45 -2.39
CA PRO A 89 -13.29 -11.01 -3.68
C PRO A 89 -12.58 -9.74 -4.17
N TRP A 90 -12.34 -9.63 -5.48
CA TRP A 90 -11.60 -8.51 -6.08
C TRP A 90 -12.07 -7.15 -5.57
N THR A 91 -13.37 -6.89 -5.64
CA THR A 91 -13.96 -5.61 -5.22
C THR A 91 -13.62 -5.29 -3.76
N GLU A 92 -13.68 -6.25 -2.86
CA GLU A 92 -13.36 -6.04 -1.44
C GLU A 92 -11.87 -5.77 -1.22
N ALA A 93 -11.00 -6.56 -1.87
CA ALA A 93 -9.55 -6.39 -1.81
C ALA A 93 -9.12 -5.02 -2.37
N TYR A 94 -9.71 -4.61 -3.49
CA TYR A 94 -9.48 -3.31 -4.13
C TYR A 94 -9.92 -2.16 -3.23
N GLN A 95 -11.11 -2.24 -2.63
CA GLN A 95 -11.57 -1.21 -1.69
C GLN A 95 -10.70 -1.15 -0.44
N ALA A 96 -10.24 -2.29 0.10
CA ALA A 96 -9.31 -2.32 1.22
C ALA A 96 -7.99 -1.59 0.86
N ALA A 97 -7.43 -1.85 -0.32
CA ALA A 97 -6.21 -1.19 -0.79
C ALA A 97 -6.35 0.32 -1.00
N LEU A 98 -7.56 0.81 -1.34
CA LEU A 98 -7.84 2.24 -1.48
C LEU A 98 -8.07 2.97 -0.16
N THR A 99 -8.61 2.28 0.85
CA THR A 99 -9.16 2.92 2.05
C THR A 99 -8.39 2.62 3.33
N GLN A 100 -7.66 1.50 3.38
CA GLN A 100 -6.92 1.06 4.56
C GLN A 100 -5.44 1.42 4.44
N ASN A 101 -4.88 1.98 5.51
CA ASN A 101 -3.45 2.27 5.59
C ASN A 101 -2.62 0.98 5.60
N ARG A 102 -1.39 1.05 5.08
CA ARG A 102 -0.39 -0.04 5.14
C ARG A 102 -0.87 -1.33 4.44
N THR A 103 -1.58 -1.17 3.34
CA THR A 103 -2.19 -2.28 2.61
C THR A 103 -1.48 -2.52 1.28
N VAL A 104 -1.32 -3.78 0.92
CA VAL A 104 -0.79 -4.23 -0.37
C VAL A 104 -1.83 -5.11 -1.04
N LEU A 105 -2.15 -4.78 -2.29
CA LEU A 105 -2.90 -5.66 -3.20
C LEU A 105 -2.00 -5.96 -4.40
N PHE A 106 -1.77 -7.24 -4.68
CA PHE A 106 -0.86 -7.67 -5.73
C PHE A 106 -1.58 -8.48 -6.82
N THR A 107 -0.90 -8.65 -7.97
CA THR A 107 -1.49 -9.11 -9.23
C THR A 107 -2.56 -8.16 -9.79
N THR A 108 -2.47 -6.88 -9.42
CA THR A 108 -3.37 -5.85 -9.94
C THR A 108 -3.00 -5.44 -11.37
N ALA A 109 -3.95 -5.51 -12.29
CA ALA A 109 -3.81 -4.92 -13.62
C ALA A 109 -3.56 -3.40 -13.53
N ARG A 110 -2.43 -2.95 -14.08
CA ARG A 110 -2.06 -1.54 -14.16
C ARG A 110 -2.62 -0.94 -15.46
N ILE A 111 -3.62 -0.09 -15.31
CA ILE A 111 -4.35 0.58 -16.39
C ILE A 111 -4.44 2.09 -16.08
N PRO A 112 -4.67 2.96 -17.08
CA PRO A 112 -4.71 4.41 -16.90
C PRO A 112 -5.62 4.87 -15.76
N GLU A 113 -6.77 4.24 -15.59
CA GLU A 113 -7.80 4.57 -14.60
C GLU A 113 -7.33 4.36 -13.15
N ARG A 114 -6.36 3.46 -12.94
CA ARG A 114 -5.84 3.09 -11.61
C ARG A 114 -4.48 3.71 -11.30
N GLU A 115 -3.85 4.35 -12.29
CA GLU A 115 -2.45 4.76 -12.23
C GLU A 115 -2.15 5.67 -11.04
N GLN A 116 -3.08 6.59 -10.74
CA GLN A 116 -2.93 7.58 -9.66
C GLN A 116 -3.38 7.07 -8.28
N SER A 117 -4.06 5.93 -8.22
CA SER A 117 -4.64 5.39 -6.98
C SER A 117 -3.64 4.64 -6.12
N PHE A 118 -2.52 4.19 -6.69
CA PHE A 118 -1.58 3.29 -6.02
C PHE A 118 -0.12 3.76 -6.11
N LYS A 119 0.69 3.20 -5.21
CA LYS A 119 2.14 3.12 -5.40
C LYS A 119 2.45 1.76 -5.99
N TRP A 120 3.00 1.73 -7.19
CA TRP A 120 3.22 0.49 -7.94
C TRP A 120 4.59 -0.11 -7.65
N VAL A 121 4.62 -1.40 -7.33
CA VAL A 121 5.85 -2.19 -7.16
C VAL A 121 6.02 -3.11 -8.35
N GLY A 122 6.95 -2.75 -9.23
CA GLY A 122 7.25 -3.46 -10.49
C GLY A 122 6.09 -3.47 -11.49
N PRO A 123 6.34 -3.94 -12.72
CA PRO A 123 5.55 -5.03 -13.28
C PRO A 123 6.05 -6.37 -12.72
N ILE A 124 5.16 -7.25 -12.31
CA ILE A 124 5.50 -8.63 -11.91
C ILE A 124 5.34 -9.63 -13.06
N TYR A 125 4.48 -9.32 -14.03
CA TYR A 125 4.40 -9.95 -15.35
C TYR A 125 3.74 -8.97 -16.34
N SER A 126 3.71 -9.34 -17.61
CA SER A 126 2.93 -8.64 -18.65
C SER A 126 1.95 -9.63 -19.28
N ALA A 127 0.74 -9.17 -19.55
CA ALA A 127 -0.31 -9.97 -20.17
C ALA A 127 -1.01 -9.18 -21.27
N THR A 128 -1.60 -9.91 -22.21
CA THR A 128 -2.45 -9.36 -23.26
C THR A 128 -3.81 -10.00 -23.13
N ASN A 129 -4.83 -9.16 -22.95
CA ASN A 129 -6.21 -9.62 -22.96
C ASN A 129 -6.62 -9.94 -24.40
N VAL A 130 -7.27 -11.08 -24.58
CA VAL A 130 -7.73 -11.56 -25.87
C VAL A 130 -9.19 -11.92 -25.79
N ILE A 131 -9.92 -11.67 -26.87
CA ILE A 131 -11.28 -12.18 -27.07
C ILE A 131 -11.16 -13.47 -27.86
N PHE A 132 -11.86 -14.51 -27.42
CA PHE A 132 -11.88 -15.78 -28.12
C PHE A 132 -13.33 -16.24 -28.33
N ALA A 133 -13.52 -16.97 -29.42
CA ALA A 133 -14.79 -17.60 -29.76
C ALA A 133 -14.52 -19.01 -30.28
N ARG A 134 -15.57 -19.83 -30.38
CA ARG A 134 -15.44 -21.14 -31.02
C ARG A 134 -15.10 -20.96 -32.51
N PRO A 135 -14.26 -21.84 -33.09
CA PRO A 135 -13.88 -21.72 -34.50
C PRO A 135 -15.06 -21.86 -35.46
N ASP A 136 -16.16 -22.51 -35.04
CA ASP A 136 -17.39 -22.69 -35.80
C ASP A 136 -18.47 -21.63 -35.53
N SER A 137 -18.14 -20.56 -34.78
CA SER A 137 -19.10 -19.53 -34.40
C SER A 137 -19.57 -18.64 -35.55
N GLY A 138 -18.85 -18.62 -36.68
CA GLY A 138 -19.13 -17.72 -37.81
C GLY A 138 -18.93 -16.24 -37.49
N ILE A 139 -18.28 -15.91 -36.38
CA ILE A 139 -17.98 -14.53 -35.98
C ILE A 139 -16.91 -13.95 -36.90
N VAL A 140 -17.20 -12.77 -37.45
CA VAL A 140 -16.27 -11.98 -38.25
C VAL A 140 -16.10 -10.62 -37.56
N ILE A 141 -14.85 -10.25 -37.33
CA ILE A 141 -14.44 -8.99 -36.71
C ILE A 141 -13.30 -8.44 -37.56
N ASP A 142 -13.56 -7.37 -38.31
CA ASP A 142 -12.58 -6.66 -39.13
C ASP A 142 -12.06 -5.41 -38.39
N GLU A 143 -12.90 -4.79 -37.57
CA GLU A 143 -12.55 -3.64 -36.75
C GLU A 143 -13.14 -3.71 -35.33
N PRO A 144 -12.59 -2.98 -34.34
CA PRO A 144 -13.09 -3.03 -32.96
C PRO A 144 -14.58 -2.70 -32.82
N GLY A 145 -15.16 -1.92 -33.74
CA GLY A 145 -16.57 -1.56 -33.73
C GLY A 145 -17.53 -2.74 -33.94
N ASP A 146 -17.10 -3.79 -34.64
CA ASP A 146 -17.90 -4.99 -34.93
C ASP A 146 -18.28 -5.75 -33.66
N LEU A 147 -17.51 -5.58 -32.58
CA LEU A 147 -17.76 -6.20 -31.29
C LEU A 147 -19.14 -5.83 -30.71
N ASN A 148 -19.69 -4.67 -31.07
CA ASN A 148 -20.99 -4.22 -30.59
C ASN A 148 -22.17 -5.07 -31.11
N GLU A 149 -21.96 -5.84 -32.18
CA GLU A 149 -22.98 -6.72 -32.77
C GLU A 149 -23.07 -8.08 -32.06
N TYR A 150 -22.18 -8.35 -31.11
CA TYR A 150 -22.06 -9.65 -30.43
C TYR A 150 -22.25 -9.53 -28.92
N GLN A 151 -22.71 -10.64 -28.32
CA GLN A 151 -22.74 -10.77 -26.87
C GLN A 151 -21.36 -11.20 -26.35
N ILE A 152 -20.74 -10.35 -25.54
CA ILE A 152 -19.44 -10.61 -24.93
C ILE A 152 -19.64 -11.03 -23.48
N GLY A 153 -19.15 -12.23 -23.14
CA GLY A 153 -19.06 -12.70 -21.77
C GLY A 153 -17.73 -12.31 -21.15
N VAL A 154 -17.76 -11.73 -19.95
CA VAL A 154 -16.58 -11.39 -19.15
C VAL A 154 -16.72 -11.98 -17.75
N ILE A 155 -15.59 -12.18 -17.08
CA ILE A 155 -15.59 -12.56 -15.67
C ILE A 155 -15.99 -11.31 -14.86
N VAL A 156 -16.94 -11.47 -13.94
CA VAL A 156 -17.34 -10.38 -13.05
C VAL A 156 -16.10 -9.90 -12.28
N ASP A 157 -15.99 -8.58 -12.13
CA ASP A 157 -14.88 -7.90 -11.45
C ASP A 157 -13.50 -7.98 -12.15
N ASP A 158 -13.39 -8.65 -13.30
CA ASP A 158 -12.16 -8.65 -14.10
C ASP A 158 -11.92 -7.31 -14.81
N VAL A 159 -10.65 -7.00 -15.10
CA VAL A 159 -10.28 -5.79 -15.84
C VAL A 159 -10.93 -5.71 -17.23
N ALA A 160 -11.26 -6.85 -17.84
CA ALA A 160 -11.97 -6.91 -19.11
C ALA A 160 -13.34 -6.21 -19.07
N VAL A 161 -14.00 -6.15 -17.91
CA VAL A 161 -15.24 -5.36 -17.75
C VAL A 161 -14.97 -3.88 -18.06
N GLN A 162 -13.87 -3.31 -17.57
CA GLN A 162 -13.53 -1.88 -17.76
C GLN A 162 -13.00 -1.58 -19.17
N GLN A 163 -12.53 -2.61 -19.88
CA GLN A 163 -11.92 -2.47 -21.20
C GLN A 163 -12.90 -2.75 -22.34
N LEU A 164 -13.90 -3.60 -22.11
CA LEU A 164 -14.83 -4.08 -23.14
C LEU A 164 -16.27 -3.58 -22.96
N LEU A 165 -16.67 -3.15 -21.76
CA LEU A 165 -18.04 -2.73 -21.42
C LEU A 165 -18.06 -1.29 -20.87
#